data_AF-A0A5K7Z9T9-F1
#
_entry.id   AF-A0A5K7Z9T9-F1
#
_cell.length_a   1.000
_cell.length_b   1.000
_cell.length_c   1.000
_cell.angle_alpha   90.00
_cell.angle_beta   90.00
_cell.angle_gamma   90.00
#
_symmetry.space_group_name_H-M   'P 1'
#
loop_
_entity.id
_entity.type
_entity.pdbx_description
1 polymer ?
#
loop_
_entity_poly.entity_id
_entity_poly.type
_entity_poly.pdbx_seq_one_letter_code
_entity_poly.pdbx_strand_id
1 'polypeptide(L)' 'MTKEQEQLYQEPDELRRLLEKVLTGRKFKLDCGHHFTGGTFLGNDITIRNGKHFKITCSQCGY' A
#
# COMPACT_ATOMS: atom_id res chain seq x y z
N MET A 1 -12.00 3.27 20.16
CA MET A 1 -11.57 4.57 19.65
C MET A 1 -12.50 5.60 20.27
N THR A 2 -11.98 6.67 20.88
CA THR A 2 -12.82 7.76 21.38
C THR A 2 -13.18 8.72 20.25
N LYS A 3 -14.23 9.53 20.42
CA LYS A 3 -14.63 10.54 19.41
C LYS A 3 -13.52 11.56 19.11
N GLU A 4 -12.71 11.90 20.12
CA GLU A 4 -11.54 12.79 19.95
C GLU A 4 -10.43 12.13 19.12
N GLN A 5 -10.25 10.80 19.24
CA GLN A 5 -9.29 10.05 18.44
C GLN A 5 -9.74 9.92 16.99
N GLU A 6 -11.05 9.81 16.74
CA GLU A 6 -11.61 9.76 15.38
C GLU A 6 -11.35 11.06 14.59
N GLN A 7 -11.33 12.20 15.26
CA GLN A 7 -11.07 13.50 14.62
C GLN A 7 -9.63 13.67 14.12
N LEU A 8 -8.70 12.79 14.53
CA LEU A 8 -7.31 12.80 14.07
C LEU A 8 -7.13 12.08 12.72
N TYR A 9 -8.15 11.37 12.24
CA TYR A 9 -8.07 10.64 10.99
C TYR A 9 -8.21 11.60 9.81
N GLN A 10 -7.26 11.49 8.88
CA GLN A 10 -7.32 12.19 7.61
C GLN A 10 -8.24 11.47 6.62
N GLU A 11 -8.70 12.20 5.62
CA GLU A 11 -9.56 11.65 4.57
C GLU A 11 -8.81 10.61 3.71
N PRO A 12 -9.51 9.58 3.20
CA PRO A 12 -8.90 8.53 2.37
C PRO A 12 -8.15 9.07 1.14
N ASP A 13 -8.59 10.21 0.60
CA ASP A 13 -7.95 10.85 -0.55
C ASP A 13 -6.54 11.37 -0.24
N GLU A 14 -6.26 11.77 1.00
CA GLU A 14 -4.93 12.20 1.40
C GLU A 14 -3.95 11.02 1.36
N LEU A 15 -4.37 9.86 1.87
CA LEU A 15 -3.58 8.63 1.79
C LEU A 15 -3.35 8.19 0.34
N ARG A 16 -4.37 8.25 -0.52
CA ARG A 16 -4.23 7.93 -1.96
C ARG A 16 -3.19 8.82 -2.63
N ARG A 17 -3.27 10.14 -2.43
CA ARG A 17 -2.32 11.11 -2.99
C ARG A 17 -0.89 10.86 -2.52
N LEU A 18 -0.70 10.53 -1.24
CA LEU A 18 0.62 10.21 -0.69
C LEU A 18 1.22 8.96 -1.35
N LEU A 19 0.42 7.89 -1.47
CA LEU A 19 0.85 6.64 -2.09
C LEU A 19 1.17 6.83 -3.57
N GLU A 20 0.31 7.53 -4.33
CA GLU A 20 0.54 7.84 -5.74
C GLU A 20 1.83 8.65 -5.91
N LYS A 21 2.02 9.72 -5.11
CA LYS A 21 3.21 10.58 -5.19
C LYS A 21 4.50 9.81 -4.92
N VAL A 22 4.48 8.89 -3.95
CA VAL A 22 5.68 8.15 -3.53
C VAL A 22 5.97 6.97 -4.45
N LEU A 23 4.95 6.24 -4.90
CA LEU A 23 5.11 4.94 -5.55
C LEU A 23 5.06 5.01 -7.08
N THR A 24 4.45 6.04 -7.67
CA THR A 24 4.29 6.12 -9.14
C THR A 24 5.64 5.99 -9.85
N GLY A 25 5.73 5.04 -10.79
CA GLY A 25 6.92 4.75 -11.59
C GLY A 25 8.01 3.96 -10.86
N ARG A 26 7.88 3.72 -9.55
CA ARG A 26 8.85 2.93 -8.79
C ARG A 26 8.57 1.43 -8.95
N LYS A 27 9.65 0.65 -9.02
CA LYS A 27 9.63 -0.80 -9.20
C LYS A 27 10.27 -1.48 -7.99
N PHE A 28 9.63 -2.54 -7.51
CA PHE A 28 10.08 -3.31 -6.36
C PHE A 28 10.00 -4.80 -6.64
N LYS A 29 10.98 -5.55 -6.13
CA LYS A 29 10.88 -7.01 -5.97
C LYS A 29 10.34 -7.28 -4.57
N LEU A 30 9.29 -8.08 -4.49
CA LEU A 30 8.62 -8.44 -3.25
C LEU A 30 9.28 -9.66 -2.61
N ASP A 31 9.03 -9.87 -1.31
CA ASP A 31 9.60 -10.99 -0.55
C ASP A 31 9.25 -12.36 -1.14
N CYS A 32 8.09 -12.48 -1.77
CA CYS A 32 7.66 -13.68 -2.48
C CYS A 32 8.30 -13.88 -3.87
N GLY A 33 9.14 -12.93 -4.32
CA GLY A 33 9.83 -12.96 -5.61
C GLY A 33 9.10 -12.25 -6.75
N HIS A 34 7.82 -11.90 -6.61
CA HIS A 34 7.05 -11.16 -7.61
C HIS A 34 7.45 -9.68 -7.71
N HIS A 35 7.01 -9.03 -8.78
CA HIS A 35 7.27 -7.62 -9.03
C HIS A 35 6.03 -6.76 -8.80
N PHE A 36 6.25 -5.56 -8.26
CA PHE A 36 5.28 -4.48 -8.13
C PHE A 36 5.82 -3.23 -8.83
N THR A 37 4.96 -2.54 -9.58
CA THR A 37 5.24 -1.21 -10.14
C THR A 37 4.12 -0.27 -9.72
N GLY A 38 4.45 0.79 -8.99
CA GLY A 38 3.44 1.74 -8.51
C GLY A 38 2.90 2.63 -9.63
N GLY A 39 1.60 2.92 -9.59
CA GLY A 39 0.94 3.90 -10.46
C GLY A 39 0.92 3.54 -11.95
N THR A 40 1.08 2.28 -12.30
CA THR A 40 1.01 1.81 -13.70
C THR A 40 0.13 0.57 -13.81
N PHE A 41 -0.40 0.31 -15.01
CA PHE A 41 -1.18 -0.90 -15.30
C PHE A 41 -0.33 -2.18 -15.36
N LEU A 42 0.99 -2.09 -15.12
CA LEU A 42 1.94 -3.19 -15.24
C LEU A 42 2.52 -3.55 -13.87
N GLY A 43 1.91 -4.50 -13.16
CA GLY A 43 2.39 -4.98 -11.88
C GLY A 43 1.33 -5.76 -11.13
N ASN A 44 1.72 -6.40 -10.02
CA ASN A 44 0.77 -7.07 -9.14
C ASN A 44 0.24 -6.11 -8.09
N ASP A 45 -1.05 -6.19 -7.78
CA ASP A 45 -1.60 -5.51 -6.62
C ASP A 45 -0.96 -6.03 -5.33
N ILE A 46 -0.85 -5.14 -4.35
CA ILE A 46 -0.32 -5.46 -3.04
C ILE A 46 -1.34 -5.16 -1.95
N THR A 47 -1.37 -6.03 -0.93
CA THR A 47 -2.01 -5.75 0.35
C THR A 47 -0.93 -5.36 1.35
N ILE A 48 -1.08 -4.18 1.96
CA ILE A 48 -0.23 -3.74 3.08
C ILE A 48 -1.00 -4.01 4.38
N ARG A 49 -0.45 -4.86 5.24
CA ARG A 49 -1.00 -5.09 6.59
C ARG A 49 -0.23 -4.27 7.61
N ASN A 50 -0.96 -3.42 8.34
CA ASN A 50 -0.42 -2.61 9.42
C ASN A 50 -0.34 -3.45 10.72
N GLY A 51 0.88 -3.83 11.10
CA GLY A 51 1.19 -4.55 12.34
C GLY A 51 2.44 -3.95 13.00
N LYS A 52 3.17 -4.71 13.84
CA LYS A 52 4.45 -4.24 14.43
C LYS A 52 5.45 -3.78 13.36
N HIS A 53 5.43 -4.44 12.21
CA HIS A 53 6.11 -4.05 10.99
C HIS A 53 5.13 -4.16 9.82
N PHE A 54 5.30 -3.35 8.78
CA PHE A 54 4.51 -3.52 7.57
C PHE A 54 4.78 -4.87 6.93
N LYS A 55 3.71 -5.58 6.60
CA LYS A 55 3.77 -6.80 5.80
C LYS A 55 3.16 -6.51 4.43
N ILE A 56 3.92 -6.76 3.38
CA ILE A 56 3.48 -6.61 1.99
C ILE A 56 3.20 -8.02 1.44
N THR A 57 2.01 -8.22 0.88
CA THR A 57 1.63 -9.48 0.23
C THR A 57 1.09 -9.15 -1.16
N CYS A 58 1.59 -9.81 -2.22
CA CYS A 58 1.03 -9.61 -3.56
C CYS A 58 -0.21 -10.46 -3.80
N SER A 59 -1.07 -9.97 -4.69
CA SER A 59 -2.29 -10.67 -5.12
C SER A 59 -2.02 -12.09 -5.65
N GLN A 60 -0.87 -12.34 -6.29
CA GLN A 60 -0.51 -13.68 -6.80
C GLN A 60 -0.15 -14.71 -5.74
N CYS A 61 0.14 -14.30 -4.50
CA CYS A 61 0.43 -15.23 -3.40
C CYS A 61 -0.72 -15.32 -2.39
N GLY A 62 -1.74 -14.48 -2.55
CA GLY A 62 -2.87 -14.33 -1.66
C GLY A 62 -4.19 -14.83 -2.24
N TYR A 63 -4.13 -15.61 -3.32
CA TYR A 63 -5.22 -16.43 -3.87
C TYR A 63 -4.87 -17.91 -3.70
#